data_AF-A0A7G9WF59-F1
#
_entry.id   AF-A0A7G9WF59-F1
#
_cell.length_a   1.000
_cell.length_b   1.000
_cell.length_c   1.000
_cell.angle_alpha   90.00
_cell.angle_beta   90.00
_cell.angle_gamma   90.00
#
_symmetry.space_group_name_H-M   'P 1'
#
loop_
_entity.id
_entity.type
_entity.pdbx_description
1 polymer ?
#
loop_
_entity_poly.entity_id
_entity_poly.type
_entity_poly.pdbx_seq_one_letter_code
_entity_poly.pdbx_strand_id
1 'polypeptide(L)'
;MNKVLKVLHVATEGFVKWINNARYISTFLLLLLFTFYLMTGTRNLCEDQNYSLTPWMFPFVMNRTSTVTVFLLIYIFLCCDAPFIDSQSPYTIIRAGRINWIIGKCLYVIATAFVFSIIVYLFSVIVCIPYVGFSFNWGKIIQMMAVPTSKQFISQYLMMGPAVSVQIMEEFQPLQATALTILLLWLVCSFEGMLMLTLNLYYSRTVGVVAATVLVFLSYFANQFVSIQNSAESKYIFYFSPASWVTLSRLSSDDRIHLSLNYEVAFLLIGICVFFFLSNRAMKHKEIEVLPEI
;
A
#
# COMPACT_ATOMS: atom_id res chain seq x y z
N MET A 1 -34.81 4.01 6.85
CA MET A 1 -33.43 3.47 6.77
C MET A 1 -32.46 4.46 7.41
N ASN A 2 -31.77 4.06 8.49
CA ASN A 2 -30.84 4.92 9.24
C ASN A 2 -29.72 5.47 8.33
N LYS A 3 -29.25 6.70 8.58
CA LYS A 3 -28.19 7.35 7.78
C LYS A 3 -26.93 6.48 7.66
N VAL A 4 -26.55 5.79 8.73
CA VAL A 4 -25.42 4.85 8.78
C VAL A 4 -25.61 3.69 7.80
N LEU A 5 -26.81 3.11 7.72
CA LEU A 5 -27.10 2.00 6.80
C LEU A 5 -26.98 2.44 5.34
N LYS A 6 -27.34 3.69 5.01
CA LYS A 6 -27.15 4.23 3.66
C LYS A 6 -25.67 4.30 3.29
N VAL A 7 -24.83 4.81 4.20
CA VAL A 7 -23.38 4.93 3.99
C VAL A 7 -22.75 3.54 3.79
N LEU A 8 -23.10 2.59 4.65
CA LEU A 8 -22.61 1.22 4.54
C LEU A 8 -23.05 0.55 3.24
N HIS A 9 -24.31 0.74 2.83
CA HIS A 9 -24.81 0.18 1.57
C HIS A 9 -24.00 0.69 0.37
N VAL A 10 -23.77 2.00 0.28
CA VAL A 10 -22.94 2.62 -0.77
C VAL A 10 -21.52 2.04 -0.78
N ALA A 11 -20.93 1.81 0.39
CA ALA A 11 -19.60 1.20 0.48
C ALA A 11 -19.60 -0.26 0.00
N THR A 12 -20.60 -1.05 0.43
CA THR A 12 -20.73 -2.47 0.02
C THR A 12 -21.01 -2.64 -1.46
N GLU A 13 -21.77 -1.74 -2.09
CA GLU A 13 -22.00 -1.73 -3.54
C GLU A 13 -20.68 -1.68 -4.33
N GLY A 14 -19.67 -0.98 -3.81
CA GLY A 14 -18.34 -0.93 -4.41
C GLY A 14 -17.64 -2.29 -4.44
N PHE A 15 -17.70 -3.03 -3.31
CA PHE A 15 -17.06 -4.35 -3.20
C PHE A 15 -17.76 -5.42 -4.04
N VAL A 16 -19.09 -5.36 -4.16
CA VAL A 16 -19.85 -6.32 -5.00
C VAL A 16 -19.38 -6.23 -6.47
N LYS A 17 -18.98 -5.05 -6.93
CA LYS A 17 -18.50 -4.85 -8.31
C LYS A 17 -17.15 -5.53 -8.59
N TRP A 18 -16.40 -5.95 -7.57
CA TRP A 18 -15.08 -6.56 -7.78
C TRP A 18 -15.16 -7.90 -8.50
N ILE A 19 -16.21 -8.69 -8.22
CA ILE A 19 -16.33 -10.09 -8.67
C ILE A 19 -16.42 -10.18 -10.20
N ASN A 20 -17.10 -9.24 -10.85
CA ASN A 20 -17.39 -9.30 -12.29
C ASN A 20 -16.59 -8.30 -13.13
N ASN A 21 -15.66 -7.56 -12.52
CA ASN A 21 -14.90 -6.54 -13.23
C ASN A 21 -13.44 -6.97 -13.42
N ALA A 22 -13.06 -7.12 -14.68
CA ALA A 22 -11.76 -7.61 -15.13
C ALA A 22 -10.57 -6.81 -14.55
N ARG A 23 -10.76 -5.54 -14.20
CA ARG A 23 -9.69 -4.75 -13.57
C ARG A 23 -9.33 -5.26 -12.18
N TYR A 24 -10.32 -5.54 -11.32
CA TYR A 24 -10.03 -6.02 -9.97
C TYR A 24 -9.36 -7.39 -10.04
N ILE A 25 -9.85 -8.28 -10.91
CA ILE A 25 -9.26 -9.60 -11.16
C ILE A 25 -7.82 -9.47 -11.64
N SER A 26 -7.56 -8.65 -12.66
CA SER A 26 -6.19 -8.42 -13.16
C SER A 26 -5.28 -7.77 -12.13
N THR A 27 -5.80 -6.89 -11.26
CA THR A 27 -5.03 -6.30 -10.17
C THR A 27 -4.59 -7.35 -9.16
N PHE A 28 -5.49 -8.23 -8.71
CA PHE A 28 -5.13 -9.30 -7.78
C PHE A 28 -4.20 -10.33 -8.42
N LEU A 29 -4.36 -10.62 -9.70
CA LEU A 29 -3.45 -11.48 -10.44
C LEU A 29 -2.04 -10.86 -10.55
N LEU A 30 -1.93 -9.57 -10.89
CA LEU A 30 -0.64 -8.85 -10.91
C LEU A 30 0.02 -8.87 -9.53
N LEU A 31 -0.75 -8.66 -8.47
CA LEU A 31 -0.28 -8.69 -7.09
C LEU A 31 0.27 -10.08 -6.71
N LEU A 32 -0.45 -11.14 -7.07
CA LEU A 32 -0.03 -12.52 -6.84
C LEU A 32 1.25 -12.86 -7.61
N LEU A 33 1.30 -12.57 -8.91
CA LEU A 33 2.46 -12.85 -9.76
C LEU A 33 3.68 -12.07 -9.32
N PHE A 34 3.52 -10.78 -8.98
CA PHE A 34 4.62 -9.95 -8.51
C PHE A 34 5.15 -10.47 -7.17
N THR A 35 4.27 -10.80 -6.23
CA THR A 35 4.68 -11.37 -4.94
C THR A 35 5.38 -12.72 -5.12
N PHE A 36 4.91 -13.54 -6.06
CA PHE A 36 5.56 -14.80 -6.42
C PHE A 36 6.96 -14.61 -6.97
N TYR A 37 7.11 -13.67 -7.90
CA TYR A 37 8.40 -13.32 -8.46
C TYR A 37 9.40 -12.90 -7.36
N LEU A 38 8.98 -12.02 -6.45
CA LEU A 38 9.81 -11.56 -5.33
C LEU A 38 10.22 -12.71 -4.39
N MET A 39 9.30 -13.65 -4.11
CA MET A 39 9.53 -14.74 -3.17
C MET A 39 10.25 -15.95 -3.77
N THR A 40 10.49 -15.98 -5.08
CA THR A 40 11.12 -17.14 -5.76
C THR A 40 12.51 -17.45 -5.20
N GLY A 41 13.36 -16.43 -4.99
CA GLY A 41 14.69 -16.63 -4.40
C GLY A 41 14.63 -17.19 -2.98
N THR A 42 13.71 -16.69 -2.15
CA THR A 42 13.47 -17.21 -0.80
C THR A 42 13.02 -18.66 -0.82
N ARG A 43 12.15 -19.05 -1.77
CA ARG A 43 11.65 -20.43 -1.89
C ARG A 43 12.75 -21.41 -2.27
N ASN A 44 13.57 -21.05 -3.26
CA ASN A 44 14.72 -21.85 -3.66
C ASN A 44 15.68 -22.05 -2.48
N LEU A 45 15.90 -21.00 -1.67
CA LEU A 45 16.70 -21.10 -0.46
C LEU A 45 16.11 -22.06 0.58
N CYS A 46 14.78 -22.06 0.76
CA CYS A 46 14.10 -22.99 1.66
C CYS A 46 14.25 -24.44 1.21
N GLU A 47 14.17 -24.68 -0.10
CA GLU A 47 14.36 -25.99 -0.72
C GLU A 47 15.80 -26.49 -0.55
N ASP A 48 16.78 -25.67 -0.92
CA ASP A 48 18.20 -26.03 -0.87
C ASP A 48 18.69 -26.30 0.56
N GLN A 49 18.24 -25.48 1.52
CA GLN A 49 18.65 -25.59 2.93
C GLN A 49 17.75 -26.55 3.74
N ASN A 50 16.65 -27.03 3.17
CA ASN A 50 15.63 -27.85 3.84
C ASN A 50 15.16 -27.25 5.20
N TYR A 51 15.00 -25.92 5.24
CA TYR A 51 14.49 -25.22 6.42
C TYR A 51 13.17 -24.51 6.12
N SER A 52 12.30 -24.50 7.13
CA SER A 52 11.01 -23.82 7.04
C SER A 52 11.15 -22.30 7.10
N LEU A 53 10.30 -21.61 6.34
CA LEU A 53 10.14 -20.17 6.33
C LEU A 53 9.06 -19.73 7.33
N THR A 54 9.38 -18.78 8.19
CA THR A 54 8.39 -18.20 9.10
C THR A 54 7.49 -17.20 8.36
N PRO A 55 6.23 -16.97 8.80
CA PRO A 55 5.29 -16.10 8.08
C PRO A 55 5.64 -14.60 8.18
N TRP A 56 6.78 -14.24 8.76
CA TRP A 56 7.16 -12.87 9.10
C TRP A 56 8.03 -12.18 8.06
N MET A 57 8.04 -12.66 6.80
CA MET A 57 8.89 -12.07 5.75
C MET A 57 8.37 -10.69 5.26
N PHE A 58 7.10 -10.37 5.52
CA PHE A 58 6.42 -9.19 4.98
C PHE A 58 7.13 -7.83 5.18
N PRO A 59 7.71 -7.50 6.36
CA PRO A 59 8.47 -6.27 6.55
C PRO A 59 9.66 -6.14 5.60
N PHE A 60 10.31 -7.26 5.28
CA PHE A 60 11.46 -7.31 4.38
C PHE A 60 11.06 -7.26 2.90
N VAL A 61 9.87 -7.78 2.56
CA VAL A 61 9.27 -7.57 1.24
C VAL A 61 9.06 -6.07 1.00
N MET A 62 8.56 -5.36 2.00
CA MET A 62 8.31 -3.91 1.96
C MET A 62 9.54 -3.04 2.26
N ASN A 63 10.70 -3.66 2.50
CA ASN A 63 11.89 -2.91 2.87
C ASN A 63 12.59 -2.26 1.67
N ARG A 64 12.38 -2.80 0.47
CA ARG A 64 12.97 -2.28 -0.76
C ARG A 64 12.04 -1.25 -1.40
N THR A 65 12.53 -0.03 -1.59
CA THR A 65 11.75 1.08 -2.19
C THR A 65 11.13 0.69 -3.54
N SER A 66 11.86 0.00 -4.42
CA SER A 66 11.33 -0.45 -5.72
C SER A 66 10.11 -1.36 -5.56
N THR A 67 10.13 -2.25 -4.57
CA THR A 67 9.03 -3.16 -4.28
C THR A 67 7.80 -2.40 -3.78
N VAL A 68 8.01 -1.45 -2.85
CA VAL A 68 6.94 -0.57 -2.36
C VAL A 68 6.33 0.24 -3.48
N THR A 69 7.16 0.83 -4.36
CA THR A 69 6.70 1.57 -5.54
C THR A 69 5.77 0.72 -6.41
N VAL A 70 6.16 -0.52 -6.73
CA VAL A 70 5.32 -1.41 -7.56
C VAL A 70 4.01 -1.76 -6.87
N PHE A 71 4.03 -2.10 -5.56
CA PHE A 71 2.79 -2.36 -4.82
C PHE A 71 1.85 -1.15 -4.79
N LEU A 72 2.37 0.05 -4.59
CA LEU A 72 1.57 1.28 -4.60
C LEU A 72 1.04 1.60 -6.00
N LEU A 73 1.79 1.32 -7.08
CA LEU A 73 1.28 1.45 -8.45
C LEU A 73 0.14 0.45 -8.73
N ILE A 74 0.25 -0.79 -8.25
CA ILE A 74 -0.84 -1.79 -8.32
C ILE A 74 -2.07 -1.28 -7.54
N TYR A 75 -1.87 -0.65 -6.38
CA TYR A 75 -2.97 -0.02 -5.63
C TYR A 75 -3.59 1.17 -6.39
N ILE A 76 -2.78 2.03 -7.02
CA ILE A 76 -3.28 3.12 -7.87
C ILE A 76 -4.11 2.54 -9.03
N PHE A 77 -3.66 1.44 -9.65
CA PHE A 77 -4.43 0.75 -10.68
C PHE A 77 -5.76 0.20 -10.14
N LEU A 78 -5.82 -0.29 -8.91
CA LEU A 78 -7.07 -0.71 -8.25
C LEU A 78 -8.07 0.44 -8.13
N CYS A 79 -7.59 1.63 -7.79
CA CYS A 79 -8.38 2.81 -7.43
C CYS A 79 -8.51 3.85 -8.56
N CYS A 80 -7.99 3.58 -9.76
CA CYS A 80 -7.92 4.56 -10.85
C CYS A 80 -9.29 5.08 -11.33
N ASP A 81 -10.37 4.36 -11.05
CA ASP A 81 -11.75 4.78 -11.34
C ASP A 81 -12.28 5.88 -10.43
N ALA A 82 -11.54 6.29 -9.40
CA ALA A 82 -11.93 7.38 -8.51
C ALA A 82 -12.40 8.60 -9.34
N PRO A 83 -13.57 9.20 -9.06
CA PRO A 83 -14.38 9.08 -7.84
C PRO A 83 -15.41 7.94 -7.84
N PHE A 84 -15.26 6.94 -8.71
CA PHE A 84 -16.13 5.76 -8.83
C PHE A 84 -17.57 6.16 -9.21
N ILE A 85 -17.68 7.05 -10.22
CA ILE A 85 -18.94 7.48 -10.82
C ILE A 85 -19.20 6.66 -12.07
N ASP A 86 -20.21 5.80 -11.97
CA ASP A 86 -20.62 4.85 -12.98
C ASP A 86 -22.03 5.23 -13.45
N SER A 87 -22.58 4.55 -14.46
CA SER A 87 -23.96 4.77 -14.94
C SER A 87 -25.02 4.63 -13.84
N GLN A 88 -24.75 3.82 -12.81
CA GLN A 88 -25.65 3.63 -11.66
C GLN A 88 -25.50 4.69 -10.56
N SER A 89 -24.39 5.44 -10.55
CA SER A 89 -24.06 6.37 -9.47
C SER A 89 -25.08 7.50 -9.28
N PRO A 90 -25.68 8.11 -10.32
CA PRO A 90 -26.74 9.11 -10.14
C PRO A 90 -27.93 8.60 -9.32
N TYR A 91 -28.38 7.37 -9.57
CA TYR A 91 -29.50 6.75 -8.84
C TYR A 91 -29.17 6.53 -7.36
N THR A 92 -27.97 6.04 -7.07
CA THR A 92 -27.50 5.88 -5.69
C THR A 92 -27.38 7.24 -4.99
N ILE A 93 -26.91 8.28 -5.67
CA ILE A 93 -26.81 9.63 -5.10
C ILE A 93 -28.20 10.21 -4.78
N ILE A 94 -29.19 10.05 -5.66
CA ILE A 94 -30.56 10.51 -5.43
C ILE A 94 -31.18 9.82 -4.20
N ARG A 95 -30.98 8.49 -4.04
CA ARG A 95 -31.55 7.71 -2.93
C ARG A 95 -30.83 7.90 -1.60
N ALA A 96 -29.50 7.91 -1.62
CA ALA A 96 -28.68 8.04 -0.42
C ALA A 96 -28.58 9.49 0.06
N GLY A 97 -28.61 10.44 -0.88
CA GLY A 97 -28.23 11.84 -0.67
C GLY A 97 -26.73 12.04 -0.90
N ARG A 98 -26.35 13.20 -1.43
CA ARG A 98 -24.97 13.53 -1.84
C ARG A 98 -23.94 13.32 -0.73
N ILE A 99 -24.24 13.78 0.48
CA ILE A 99 -23.34 13.67 1.64
C ILE A 99 -23.16 12.22 2.08
N ASN A 100 -24.25 11.45 2.18
CA ASN A 100 -24.13 10.05 2.59
C ASN A 100 -23.40 9.22 1.51
N TRP A 101 -23.58 9.57 0.23
CA TRP A 101 -22.87 8.93 -0.87
C TRP A 101 -21.36 9.16 -0.79
N ILE A 102 -20.91 10.41 -0.60
CA ILE A 102 -19.48 10.69 -0.53
C ILE A 102 -18.83 10.11 0.72
N ILE A 103 -19.50 10.15 1.87
CA ILE A 103 -19.01 9.48 3.09
C ILE A 103 -18.88 7.96 2.83
N GLY A 104 -19.83 7.36 2.13
CA GLY A 104 -19.77 5.96 1.72
C GLY A 104 -18.59 5.66 0.79
N LYS A 105 -18.30 6.55 -0.16
CA LYS A 105 -17.13 6.43 -1.04
C LYS A 105 -15.81 6.60 -0.32
N CYS A 106 -15.70 7.54 0.63
CA CYS A 106 -14.52 7.67 1.49
C CYS A 106 -14.30 6.39 2.33
N LEU A 107 -15.36 5.86 2.95
CA LEU A 107 -15.28 4.62 3.70
C LEU A 107 -14.87 3.44 2.82
N TYR A 108 -15.43 3.35 1.61
CA TYR A 108 -15.05 2.34 0.62
C TYR A 108 -13.57 2.41 0.26
N VAL A 109 -13.01 3.60 0.06
CA VAL A 109 -11.57 3.78 -0.23
C VAL A 109 -10.69 3.30 0.93
N ILE A 110 -11.01 3.70 2.17
CA ILE A 110 -10.26 3.29 3.36
C ILE A 110 -10.36 1.77 3.57
N ALA A 111 -11.55 1.18 3.38
CA ALA A 111 -11.75 -0.26 3.48
C ALA A 111 -11.04 -1.01 2.35
N THR A 112 -11.02 -0.46 1.13
CA THR A 112 -10.29 -1.03 -0.02
C THR A 112 -8.79 -1.07 0.25
N ALA A 113 -8.24 0.00 0.81
CA ALA A 113 -6.84 0.05 1.24
C ALA A 113 -6.51 -1.00 2.31
N PHE A 114 -7.43 -1.23 3.26
CA PHE A 114 -7.26 -2.25 4.29
C PHE A 114 -7.24 -3.66 3.68
N VAL A 115 -8.25 -3.99 2.86
CA VAL A 115 -8.34 -5.28 2.16
C VAL A 115 -7.11 -5.52 1.29
N PHE A 116 -6.67 -4.51 0.54
CA PHE A 116 -5.43 -4.58 -0.24
C PHE A 116 -4.23 -4.94 0.64
N SER A 117 -4.02 -4.24 1.75
CA SER A 117 -2.86 -4.45 2.64
C SER A 117 -2.85 -5.87 3.23
N ILE A 118 -4.01 -6.38 3.63
CA ILE A 118 -4.15 -7.76 4.12
C ILE A 118 -3.89 -8.77 3.01
N ILE A 119 -4.40 -8.55 1.79
CA ILE A 119 -4.17 -9.47 0.66
C ILE A 119 -2.68 -9.52 0.31
N VAL A 120 -1.96 -8.39 0.31
CA VAL A 120 -0.51 -8.39 0.04
C VAL A 120 0.25 -9.21 1.09
N TYR A 121 -0.10 -9.04 2.37
CA TYR A 121 0.45 -9.87 3.44
C TYR A 121 0.14 -11.36 3.23
N LEU A 122 -1.12 -11.71 2.95
CA LEU A 122 -1.52 -13.09 2.73
C LEU A 122 -0.80 -13.72 1.53
N PHE A 123 -0.66 -13.01 0.42
CA PHE A 123 0.08 -13.52 -0.74
C PHE A 123 1.57 -13.71 -0.44
N SER A 124 2.17 -12.86 0.41
CA SER A 124 3.56 -13.06 0.83
C SER A 124 3.78 -14.39 1.57
N VAL A 125 2.75 -14.88 2.29
CA VAL A 125 2.78 -16.17 3.00
C VAL A 125 2.34 -17.32 2.10
N ILE A 126 1.21 -17.17 1.38
CA ILE A 126 0.61 -18.23 0.55
C ILE A 126 1.57 -18.71 -0.54
N VAL A 127 2.30 -17.79 -1.17
CA VAL A 127 3.22 -18.16 -2.25
C VAL A 127 4.41 -18.99 -1.74
N CYS A 128 4.67 -18.98 -0.43
CA CYS A 128 5.75 -19.75 0.18
C CYS A 128 5.34 -21.17 0.56
N ILE A 129 4.08 -21.57 0.38
CA ILE A 129 3.62 -22.95 0.60
C ILE A 129 4.33 -23.88 -0.41
N PRO A 130 4.87 -25.05 0.01
CA PRO A 130 4.69 -25.72 1.30
C PRO A 130 5.75 -25.41 2.38
N TYR A 131 6.70 -24.51 2.13
CA TYR A 131 7.85 -24.27 3.02
C TYR A 131 7.51 -23.49 4.30
N VAL A 132 6.25 -23.07 4.50
CA VAL A 132 5.85 -22.26 5.65
C VAL A 132 5.85 -23.08 6.94
N GLY A 133 6.61 -22.63 7.93
CA GLY A 133 6.63 -23.16 9.29
C GLY A 133 6.28 -22.09 10.32
N PHE A 134 5.44 -22.45 11.29
CA PHE A 134 5.02 -21.50 12.32
C PHE A 134 6.05 -21.39 13.45
N SER A 135 6.50 -20.18 13.71
CA SER A 135 7.34 -19.82 14.85
C SER A 135 7.06 -18.36 15.20
N PHE A 136 7.23 -17.96 16.46
CA PHE A 136 7.16 -16.55 16.85
C PHE A 136 8.48 -15.79 16.63
N ASN A 137 9.54 -16.50 16.25
CA ASN A 137 10.85 -15.92 15.96
C ASN A 137 11.03 -15.71 14.44
N TRP A 138 12.04 -14.93 14.05
CA TRP A 138 12.38 -14.69 12.63
C TRP A 138 12.71 -15.98 11.86
N GLY A 139 13.25 -17.00 12.52
CA GLY A 139 13.58 -18.28 11.90
C GLY A 139 14.88 -18.26 11.09
N LYS A 140 15.38 -19.46 10.76
CA LYS A 140 16.73 -19.64 10.21
C LYS A 140 16.90 -19.04 8.81
N ILE A 141 15.92 -19.20 7.93
CA ILE A 141 15.99 -18.68 6.56
C ILE A 141 16.13 -17.15 6.57
N ILE A 142 15.31 -16.45 7.36
CA ILE A 142 15.38 -14.99 7.48
C ILE A 142 16.76 -14.56 8.02
N GLN A 143 17.28 -15.26 9.04
CA GLN A 143 18.62 -14.99 9.59
C GLN A 143 19.73 -15.19 8.56
N MET A 144 19.66 -16.24 7.74
CA MET A 144 20.63 -16.48 6.65
C MET A 144 20.58 -15.39 5.58
N MET A 145 19.39 -14.88 5.27
CA MET A 145 19.22 -13.78 4.32
C MET A 145 19.75 -12.45 4.87
N ALA A 146 19.70 -12.25 6.19
CA ALA A 146 20.20 -11.04 6.85
C ALA A 146 21.74 -10.95 6.81
N VAL A 147 22.43 -12.09 6.89
CA VAL A 147 23.90 -12.18 6.88
C VAL A 147 24.35 -13.16 5.77
N PRO A 148 24.32 -12.73 4.50
CA PRO A 148 24.63 -13.61 3.37
C PRO A 148 26.10 -14.01 3.36
N THR A 149 26.37 -15.32 3.27
CA THR A 149 27.72 -15.90 3.38
C THR A 149 28.65 -15.56 2.20
N SER A 150 28.11 -15.26 1.02
CA SER A 150 28.92 -14.97 -0.18
C SER A 150 28.19 -14.09 -1.20
N LYS A 151 28.94 -13.46 -2.12
CA LYS A 151 28.34 -12.71 -3.25
C LYS A 151 27.48 -13.59 -4.14
N GLN A 152 27.84 -14.87 -4.29
CA GLN A 152 27.07 -15.85 -5.06
C GLN A 152 25.71 -16.10 -4.41
N PHE A 153 25.66 -16.23 -3.08
CA PHE A 153 24.41 -16.35 -2.32
C PHE A 153 23.47 -15.18 -2.60
N ILE A 154 23.99 -13.95 -2.57
CA ILE A 154 23.20 -12.75 -2.87
C ILE A 154 22.66 -12.82 -4.31
N SER A 155 23.52 -13.17 -5.27
CA SER A 155 23.14 -13.26 -6.69
C SER A 155 22.04 -14.30 -6.95
N GLN A 156 22.07 -15.41 -6.24
CA GLN A 156 21.18 -16.54 -6.44
C GLN A 156 19.83 -16.35 -5.74
N TYR A 157 19.81 -15.80 -4.52
CA TYR A 157 18.61 -15.78 -3.67
C TYR A 157 18.06 -14.38 -3.37
N LEU A 158 18.87 -13.31 -3.42
CA LEU A 158 18.50 -12.01 -2.83
C LEU A 158 18.37 -10.86 -3.84
N MET A 159 18.87 -10.99 -5.08
CA MET A 159 18.95 -9.87 -6.04
C MET A 159 17.61 -9.18 -6.30
N MET A 160 16.55 -9.98 -6.47
CA MET A 160 15.19 -9.51 -6.76
C MET A 160 14.23 -9.74 -5.59
N GLY A 161 14.76 -10.22 -4.45
CA GLY A 161 13.97 -10.67 -3.31
C GLY A 161 13.81 -9.64 -2.19
N PRO A 162 13.21 -10.07 -1.06
CA PRO A 162 13.09 -9.27 0.16
C PRO A 162 14.45 -8.72 0.62
N ALA A 163 14.49 -7.45 0.98
CA ALA A 163 15.70 -6.83 1.51
C ALA A 163 15.71 -7.02 3.04
N VAL A 164 16.34 -8.10 3.50
CA VAL A 164 16.41 -8.41 4.94
C VAL A 164 17.43 -7.48 5.61
N SER A 165 16.98 -6.78 6.65
CA SER A 165 17.80 -5.85 7.45
C SER A 165 17.97 -6.41 8.85
N VAL A 166 19.22 -6.47 9.32
CA VAL A 166 19.56 -6.91 10.67
C VAL A 166 18.99 -5.95 11.71
N GLN A 167 18.96 -4.64 11.42
CA GLN A 167 18.44 -3.63 12.35
C GLN A 167 16.97 -3.89 12.72
N ILE A 168 16.12 -4.20 11.72
CA ILE A 168 14.72 -4.53 11.97
C ILE A 168 14.59 -5.77 12.87
N MET A 169 15.50 -6.74 12.71
CA MET A 169 15.46 -7.97 13.49
C MET A 169 15.90 -7.77 14.95
N GLU A 170 16.77 -6.80 15.21
CA GLU A 170 17.27 -6.47 16.55
C GLU A 170 16.30 -5.58 17.32
N GLU A 171 15.63 -4.64 16.64
CA GLU A 171 14.76 -3.66 17.29
C GLU A 171 13.30 -4.11 17.45
N PHE A 172 12.82 -5.01 16.58
CA PHE A 172 11.40 -5.40 16.55
C PHE A 172 11.19 -6.89 16.72
N GLN A 173 10.12 -7.25 17.44
CA GLN A 173 9.60 -8.61 17.40
C GLN A 173 8.93 -8.89 16.04
N PRO A 174 8.95 -10.13 15.52
CA PRO A 174 8.42 -10.43 14.18
C PRO A 174 6.95 -10.05 13.99
N LEU A 175 6.11 -10.40 14.97
CA LEU A 175 4.69 -10.02 14.95
C LEU A 175 4.49 -8.50 15.01
N GLN A 176 5.30 -7.80 15.81
CA GLN A 176 5.24 -6.35 15.93
C GLN A 176 5.63 -5.67 14.60
N ALA A 177 6.74 -6.08 13.99
CA ALA A 177 7.21 -5.54 12.72
C ALA A 177 6.17 -5.76 11.60
N THR A 178 5.62 -6.97 11.50
CA THR A 178 4.60 -7.30 10.50
C THR A 178 3.32 -6.48 10.68
N ALA A 179 2.80 -6.38 11.91
CA ALA A 179 1.63 -5.58 12.21
C ALA A 179 1.85 -4.08 11.90
N LEU A 180 3.00 -3.53 12.27
CA LEU A 180 3.36 -2.14 11.95
C LEU A 180 3.46 -1.90 10.44
N THR A 181 4.10 -2.82 9.70
CA THR A 181 4.20 -2.71 8.24
C THR A 181 2.83 -2.75 7.57
N ILE A 182 1.92 -3.62 8.03
CA ILE A 182 0.54 -3.70 7.51
C ILE A 182 -0.21 -2.39 7.81
N LEU A 183 -0.07 -1.86 9.03
CA LEU A 183 -0.69 -0.60 9.44
C LEU A 183 -0.20 0.57 8.57
N LEU A 184 1.11 0.70 8.37
CA LEU A 184 1.70 1.77 7.57
C LEU A 184 1.28 1.65 6.10
N LEU A 185 1.32 0.44 5.52
CA LEU A 185 0.83 0.22 4.15
C LEU A 185 -0.64 0.62 4.02
N TRP A 186 -1.49 0.24 4.98
CA TRP A 186 -2.90 0.60 4.97
C TRP A 186 -3.11 2.11 5.04
N LEU A 187 -2.40 2.82 5.91
CA LEU A 187 -2.50 4.27 6.03
C LEU A 187 -2.01 4.99 4.78
N VAL A 188 -0.88 4.56 4.19
CA VAL A 188 -0.34 5.12 2.95
C VAL A 188 -1.30 4.89 1.79
N CYS A 189 -1.81 3.67 1.60
CA CYS A 189 -2.83 3.39 0.59
C CYS A 189 -4.10 4.21 0.83
N SER A 190 -4.57 4.34 2.07
CA SER A 190 -5.74 5.16 2.39
C SER A 190 -5.51 6.63 2.04
N PHE A 191 -4.33 7.17 2.34
CA PHE A 191 -3.95 8.53 1.97
C PHE A 191 -3.96 8.73 0.45
N GLU A 192 -3.30 7.85 -0.31
CA GLU A 192 -3.25 7.91 -1.78
C GLU A 192 -4.64 7.77 -2.40
N GLY A 193 -5.45 6.84 -1.90
CA GLY A 193 -6.83 6.64 -2.34
C GLY A 193 -7.71 7.87 -2.11
N MET A 194 -7.59 8.50 -0.94
CA MET A 194 -8.34 9.70 -0.58
C MET A 194 -7.88 10.93 -1.38
N LEU A 195 -6.58 11.03 -1.67
CA LEU A 195 -6.01 12.04 -2.56
C LEU A 195 -6.59 11.90 -3.97
N MET A 196 -6.57 10.68 -4.53
CA MET A 196 -7.15 10.40 -5.86
C MET A 196 -8.63 10.78 -5.91
N LEU A 197 -9.40 10.33 -4.92
CA LEU A 197 -10.82 10.66 -4.79
C LEU A 197 -11.06 12.17 -4.76
N THR A 198 -10.33 12.89 -3.91
CA THR A 198 -10.53 14.33 -3.70
C THR A 198 -10.17 15.14 -4.93
N LEU A 199 -8.99 14.91 -5.53
CA LEU A 199 -8.54 15.66 -6.69
C LEU A 199 -9.43 15.39 -7.91
N ASN A 200 -9.86 14.14 -8.11
CA ASN A 200 -10.77 13.80 -9.21
C ASN A 200 -12.19 14.35 -9.01
N LEU A 201 -12.56 14.74 -7.78
CA LEU A 201 -13.82 15.45 -7.53
C LEU A 201 -13.74 16.93 -7.90
N TYR A 202 -12.61 17.60 -7.62
CA TYR A 202 -12.44 19.03 -7.88
C TYR A 202 -12.08 19.37 -9.33
N TYR A 203 -11.24 18.55 -9.97
CA TYR A 203 -10.72 18.81 -11.31
C TYR A 203 -11.31 17.77 -12.28
N SER A 204 -10.45 17.03 -13.01
CA SER A 204 -10.84 15.96 -13.91
C SER A 204 -10.52 14.58 -13.31
N ARG A 205 -11.08 13.52 -13.91
CA ARG A 205 -10.92 12.12 -13.45
C ARG A 205 -9.47 11.60 -13.48
N THR A 206 -8.53 12.32 -14.11
CA THR A 206 -7.14 11.87 -14.28
C THR A 206 -6.16 12.59 -13.36
N VAL A 207 -6.47 13.78 -12.86
CA VAL A 207 -5.53 14.62 -12.07
C VAL A 207 -5.08 13.92 -10.79
N GLY A 208 -6.01 13.28 -10.09
CA GLY A 208 -5.73 12.53 -8.86
C GLY A 208 -4.81 11.34 -9.10
N VAL A 209 -5.03 10.59 -10.19
CA VAL A 209 -4.19 9.45 -10.57
C VAL A 209 -2.77 9.91 -10.88
N VAL A 210 -2.62 11.00 -11.64
CA VAL A 210 -1.30 11.59 -11.96
C VAL A 210 -0.60 12.06 -10.68
N ALA A 211 -1.30 12.77 -9.79
CA ALA A 211 -0.74 13.25 -8.54
C ALA A 211 -0.26 12.11 -7.62
N ALA A 212 -1.08 11.06 -7.44
CA ALA A 212 -0.71 9.88 -6.67
C ALA A 212 0.52 9.17 -7.27
N THR A 213 0.55 9.03 -8.59
CA THR A 213 1.69 8.42 -9.30
C THR A 213 2.98 9.21 -9.07
N VAL A 214 2.92 10.55 -9.14
CA VAL A 214 4.07 11.42 -8.87
C VAL A 214 4.57 11.25 -7.43
N LEU A 215 3.68 11.18 -6.43
CA LEU A 215 4.06 10.96 -5.03
C LEU A 215 4.72 9.59 -4.79
N VAL A 216 4.21 8.55 -5.45
CA VAL A 216 4.81 7.21 -5.38
C VAL A 216 6.23 7.21 -5.98
N PHE A 217 6.41 7.80 -7.17
CA PHE A 217 7.74 7.91 -7.78
C PHE A 217 8.68 8.85 -7.03
N LEU A 218 8.17 9.86 -6.32
CA LEU A 218 8.99 10.72 -5.48
C LEU A 218 9.82 9.91 -4.47
N SER A 219 9.24 8.86 -3.88
CA SER A 219 9.97 7.95 -2.97
C SER A 219 11.12 7.22 -3.66
N TYR A 220 10.89 6.74 -4.88
CA TYR A 220 11.88 6.03 -5.67
C TYR A 220 13.04 6.96 -6.04
N PHE A 221 12.72 8.14 -6.58
CA PHE A 221 13.72 9.13 -6.95
C PHE A 221 14.48 9.66 -5.74
N ALA A 222 13.81 9.90 -4.60
CA ALA A 222 14.47 10.33 -3.37
C ALA A 222 15.61 9.36 -2.96
N ASN A 223 15.37 8.05 -3.04
CA ASN A 223 16.40 7.06 -2.74
C ASN A 223 17.58 7.09 -3.74
N GLN A 224 17.31 7.32 -5.02
CA GLN A 224 18.37 7.44 -6.03
C GLN A 224 19.17 8.74 -5.89
N PHE A 225 18.51 9.85 -5.56
CA PHE A 225 19.21 11.11 -5.32
C PHE A 225 20.11 11.05 -4.09
N VAL A 226 19.63 10.43 -3.01
CA VAL A 226 20.41 10.27 -1.79
C VAL A 226 21.61 9.36 -2.01
N SER A 227 21.48 8.27 -2.78
CA SER A 227 22.61 7.38 -3.08
C SER A 227 23.71 8.05 -3.89
N ILE A 228 23.37 9.01 -4.77
CA ILE A 228 24.31 9.72 -5.63
C ILE A 228 24.97 10.92 -4.92
N GLN A 229 24.18 11.79 -4.30
CA GLN A 229 24.66 13.08 -3.77
C GLN A 229 25.15 12.97 -2.32
N ASN A 230 24.63 12.01 -1.53
CA ASN A 230 24.92 11.80 -0.11
C ASN A 230 24.96 13.08 0.75
N SER A 231 24.19 14.13 0.39
CA SER A 231 24.12 15.38 1.14
C SER A 231 23.05 15.30 2.22
N ALA A 232 23.13 16.17 3.24
CA ALA A 232 22.07 16.28 4.25
C ALA A 232 20.77 16.79 3.62
N GLU A 233 20.88 17.68 2.63
CA GLU A 233 19.74 18.31 1.96
C GLU A 233 18.95 17.36 1.06
N SER A 234 19.61 16.40 0.40
CA SER A 234 18.92 15.43 -0.47
C SER A 234 17.90 14.57 0.28
N LYS A 235 17.98 14.54 1.61
CA LYS A 235 17.17 13.66 2.46
C LYS A 235 15.91 14.33 3.00
N TYR A 236 15.73 15.64 2.85
CA TYR A 236 14.46 16.32 3.20
C TYR A 236 13.26 15.82 2.39
N ILE A 237 13.51 15.25 1.21
CA ILE A 237 12.47 14.71 0.32
C ILE A 237 11.66 13.61 1.01
N PHE A 238 12.25 12.84 1.94
CA PHE A 238 11.56 11.78 2.67
C PHE A 238 10.49 12.29 3.65
N TYR A 239 10.57 13.55 4.11
CA TYR A 239 9.52 14.16 4.94
C TYR A 239 8.22 14.41 4.17
N PHE A 240 8.27 14.42 2.85
CA PHE A 240 7.14 14.67 1.95
C PHE A 240 6.80 13.47 1.06
N SER A 241 7.33 12.29 1.39
CA SER A 241 7.16 11.08 0.58
C SER A 241 6.41 9.99 1.37
N PRO A 242 5.07 10.04 1.41
CA PRO A 242 4.25 9.04 2.11
C PRO A 242 4.56 7.60 1.72
N ALA A 243 4.85 7.37 0.44
CA ALA A 243 5.23 6.07 -0.09
C ALA A 243 6.50 5.49 0.58
N SER A 244 7.40 6.33 1.09
CA SER A 244 8.63 5.87 1.75
C SER A 244 8.42 5.37 3.19
N TRP A 245 7.31 5.74 3.84
CA TRP A 245 7.03 5.43 5.25
C TRP A 245 6.58 3.99 5.49
N VAL A 246 6.33 3.21 4.43
CA VAL A 246 6.04 1.76 4.58
C VAL A 246 7.28 0.97 5.02
N THR A 247 8.48 1.50 4.74
CA THR A 247 9.76 0.82 4.96
C THR A 247 10.25 0.99 6.40
N LEU A 248 10.20 -0.09 7.19
CA LEU A 248 10.60 -0.05 8.61
C LEU A 248 12.07 0.25 8.85
N SER A 249 13.00 -0.07 7.93
CA SER A 249 14.42 0.21 8.16
C SER A 249 14.71 1.70 8.38
N ARG A 250 13.86 2.59 7.85
CA ARG A 250 13.98 4.04 8.03
C ARG A 250 13.56 4.52 9.42
N LEU A 251 12.80 3.71 10.14
CA LEU A 251 12.43 3.96 11.53
C LEU A 251 13.52 3.49 12.50
N SER A 252 14.46 2.66 12.04
CA SER A 252 15.47 2.04 12.90
C SER A 252 16.64 2.96 13.20
N SER A 253 17.11 2.94 14.45
CA SER A 253 17.84 3.98 15.19
C SER A 253 19.24 4.36 14.68
N ASP A 254 19.72 3.76 13.59
CA ASP A 254 21.07 3.98 13.05
C ASP A 254 21.10 4.64 11.67
N ASP A 255 19.95 4.79 10.99
CA ASP A 255 19.89 5.60 9.78
C ASP A 255 19.93 7.10 10.18
N ARG A 256 20.81 7.90 9.58
CA ARG A 256 21.12 9.28 10.06
C ARG A 256 19.93 10.27 10.03
N ILE A 257 18.74 9.83 9.63
CA ILE A 257 17.48 10.58 9.70
C ILE A 257 16.39 9.65 10.20
N HIS A 258 16.16 9.70 11.50
CA HIS A 258 14.98 9.11 12.13
C HIS A 258 13.77 10.00 11.88
N LEU A 259 12.93 9.63 10.92
CA LEU A 259 11.54 10.06 11.01
C LEU A 259 10.92 9.31 12.18
N SER A 260 10.37 10.04 13.15
CA SER A 260 9.62 9.40 14.22
C SER A 260 8.38 8.74 13.62
N LEU A 261 8.09 7.50 14.02
CA LEU A 261 6.84 6.80 13.69
C LEU A 261 5.61 7.69 13.97
N ASN A 262 5.67 8.51 15.03
CA ASN A 262 4.61 9.44 15.39
C ASN A 262 4.38 10.51 14.30
N TYR A 263 5.45 11.00 13.67
CA TYR A 263 5.34 11.98 12.59
C TYR A 263 4.65 11.37 11.36
N GLU A 264 5.09 10.18 10.92
CA GLU A 264 4.55 9.51 9.74
C GLU A 264 3.06 9.20 9.91
N VAL A 265 2.69 8.61 11.05
CA VAL A 265 1.30 8.29 11.36
C VAL A 265 0.45 9.56 11.49
N ALA A 266 0.95 10.59 12.20
CA ALA A 266 0.21 11.85 12.35
C ALA A 266 -0.03 12.53 11.00
N PHE A 267 1.00 12.59 10.13
CA PHE A 267 0.87 13.19 8.80
C PHE A 267 -0.19 12.46 7.97
N LEU A 268 -0.13 11.12 7.92
CA LEU A 268 -1.09 10.31 7.16
C LEU A 268 -2.52 10.50 7.68
N LEU A 269 -2.72 10.46 9.01
CA LEU A 269 -4.04 10.64 9.61
C LEU A 269 -4.60 12.05 9.38
N ILE A 270 -3.78 13.08 9.57
CA ILE A 270 -4.17 14.48 9.29
C ILE A 270 -4.53 14.63 7.81
N GLY A 271 -3.71 14.09 6.90
CA GLY A 271 -3.96 14.11 5.47
C GLY A 271 -5.28 13.44 5.08
N ILE A 272 -5.54 12.23 5.61
CA ILE A 272 -6.80 11.51 5.40
C ILE A 272 -8.00 12.35 5.89
N CYS A 273 -7.91 12.95 7.09
CA CYS A 273 -8.96 13.81 7.63
C CYS A 273 -9.20 15.06 6.77
N VAL A 274 -8.13 15.70 6.29
CA VAL A 274 -8.22 16.87 5.40
C VAL A 274 -8.88 16.49 4.07
N PHE A 275 -8.44 15.41 3.41
CA PHE A 275 -9.06 14.94 2.17
C PHE A 275 -10.51 14.50 2.36
N PHE A 276 -10.84 13.89 3.50
CA PHE A 276 -12.22 13.58 3.85
C PHE A 276 -13.09 14.83 3.92
N PHE A 277 -12.62 15.89 4.60
CA PHE A 277 -13.34 17.15 4.68
C PHE A 277 -13.49 17.83 3.31
N LEU A 278 -12.41 17.88 2.53
CA LEU A 278 -12.39 18.46 1.19
C LEU A 278 -13.32 17.72 0.23
N SER A 279 -13.30 16.38 0.23
CA SER A 279 -14.22 15.55 -0.56
C SER A 279 -15.70 15.85 -0.24
N ASN A 280 -16.03 15.97 1.05
CA ASN A 280 -17.38 16.34 1.49
C ASN A 280 -17.79 17.74 1.01
N ARG A 281 -16.86 18.70 1.02
CA ARG A 281 -17.10 20.05 0.52
C ARG A 281 -17.29 20.07 -1.00
N ALA A 282 -16.46 19.36 -1.77
CA ALA A 282 -16.56 19.27 -3.22
C ALA A 282 -17.95 18.78 -3.68
N MET A 283 -18.45 17.72 -3.05
CA MET A 283 -19.73 17.09 -3.42
C MET A 283 -20.96 17.93 -3.08
N LYS A 284 -20.86 18.95 -2.20
CA LYS A 284 -21.94 19.90 -1.98
C LYS A 284 -22.20 20.78 -3.20
N HIS A 285 -21.16 21.12 -3.95
CA HIS A 285 -21.23 22.11 -5.04
C HIS A 285 -21.21 21.49 -6.44
N LYS A 286 -20.91 20.19 -6.58
CA LYS A 286 -20.80 19.53 -7.88
C LYS A 286 -22.17 19.28 -8.52
N GLU A 287 -22.38 19.72 -9.75
CA GLU A 287 -23.57 19.36 -10.53
C GLU A 287 -23.50 17.87 -10.91
N ILE A 288 -24.64 17.17 -10.80
CA ILE A 288 -24.72 15.75 -11.14
C ILE A 288 -25.46 15.69 -12.46
N GLU A 289 -24.71 15.59 -13.56
CA GLU A 289 -25.28 15.32 -14.87
C GLU A 289 -25.87 13.91 -14.88
N VAL A 290 -27.17 13.82 -15.19
CA VAL A 290 -27.94 12.58 -15.03
C VAL A 290 -27.87 11.70 -16.29
N LEU A 291 -27.33 12.19 -17.42
CA LEU A 291 -27.27 11.45 -18.68
C LEU A 291 -26.03 11.86 -19.50
N PRO A 292 -25.37 10.94 -20.23
CA PRO A 292 -24.56 11.35 -21.37
C PRO A 292 -25.49 11.95 -22.43
N GLU A 293 -25.14 13.12 -22.97
CA GLU A 293 -25.73 13.56 -24.24
C GLU A 293 -25.43 12.50 -25.31
N ILE A 294 -26.49 12.04 -25.96
CA ILE A 294 -26.53 10.93 -26.94
C ILE A 294 -25.66 11.28 -28.15
#